data_AF-A0A4P6JZ13-F1
#
_entry.id   AF-A0A4P6JZ13-F1
#
_cell.length_a   1.000
_cell.length_b   1.000
_cell.length_c   1.000
_cell.angle_alpha   90.00
_cell.angle_beta   90.00
_cell.angle_gamma   90.00
#
_symmetry.space_group_name_H-M   'P 1'
#
loop_
_entity.id
_entity.type
_entity.pdbx_description
1 polymer ?
#
loop_
_entity_poly.entity_id
_entity_poly.type
_entity_poly.pdbx_seq_one_letter_code
_entity_poly.pdbx_strand_id
1 'polypeptide(L)' 'MSQSKLSRLADVSISTVQDLYHNRQRDPGLGTLERIANALQVEIGDLYEVLPDDATNN' A
#
# COMPACT_ATOMS: atom_id res chain seq x y z
N MET A 1 -1.44 -13.73 -3.20
CA MET A 1 0.02 -13.69 -2.94
C MET A 1 0.27 -13.63 -1.44
N SER A 2 1.32 -14.25 -0.89
CA SER A 2 1.67 -14.10 0.53
C SER A 2 2.50 -12.84 0.78
N GLN A 3 2.45 -12.27 2.00
CA GLN A 3 3.22 -11.08 2.36
C GLN A 3 4.74 -11.29 2.22
N SER A 4 5.25 -12.49 2.54
CA SER A 4 6.67 -12.84 2.33
C SER A 4 7.07 -12.88 0.85
N LYS A 5 6.16 -13.32 -0.03
CA LYS A 5 6.38 -13.31 -1.48
C LYS A 5 6.37 -11.88 -2.01
N LEU A 6 5.45 -11.04 -1.55
CA LEU A 6 5.39 -9.62 -1.90
C LEU A 6 6.65 -8.88 -1.46
N SER A 7 7.10 -9.08 -0.21
CA SER A 7 8.34 -8.48 0.32
C SER A 7 9.55 -8.75 -0.58
N ARG A 8 9.71 -9.99 -1.07
CA ARG A 8 10.80 -10.35 -1.99
C ARG A 8 10.65 -9.71 -3.37
N LEU A 9 9.44 -9.72 -3.93
CA LEU A 9 9.19 -9.20 -5.28
C LEU A 9 9.29 -7.67 -5.35
N ALA A 10 8.81 -6.98 -4.32
CA ALA A 10 8.86 -5.52 -4.20
C ALA A 10 10.17 -5.03 -3.56
N ASP A 11 11.05 -5.94 -3.13
CA ASP A 11 12.31 -5.65 -2.45
C ASP A 11 12.12 -4.71 -1.23
N VAL A 12 11.04 -4.92 -0.47
CA VAL A 12 10.69 -4.15 0.75
C VAL A 12 10.74 -5.08 1.96
N SER A 13 11.07 -4.54 3.13
CA SER A 13 11.08 -5.36 4.36
C SER A 13 9.69 -5.95 4.63
N ILE A 14 9.67 -7.17 5.19
CA ILE A 14 8.42 -7.82 5.59
C ILE A 14 7.65 -7.01 6.62
N SER A 15 8.35 -6.26 7.50
CA SER A 15 7.74 -5.33 8.44
C SER A 15 7.00 -4.20 7.73
N THR A 16 7.57 -3.63 6.66
CA THR A 16 6.91 -2.57 5.89
C THR A 16 5.64 -3.09 5.23
N VAL A 17 5.67 -4.30 4.69
CA VAL A 17 4.49 -4.94 4.08
C VAL A 17 3.40 -5.18 5.14
N GLN A 18 3.79 -5.66 6.32
CA GLN A 18 2.87 -5.86 7.45
C GLN A 18 2.30 -4.54 7.95
N ASP A 19 3.11 -3.52 8.14
CA ASP A 19 2.68 -2.21 8.59
C ASP A 19 1.67 -1.60 7.64
N LEU A 20 1.90 -1.70 6.32
CA LEU A 20 0.95 -1.23 5.30
C LEU A 20 -0.37 -2.02 5.31
N TYR A 21 -0.30 -3.32 5.59
CA TYR A 21 -1.50 -4.15 5.62
C TYR A 21 -2.37 -3.87 6.87
N HIS A 22 -1.75 -3.65 8.03
CA HIS A 22 -2.46 -3.42 9.29
C HIS A 22 -2.83 -1.95 9.53
N ASN A 23 -2.06 -1.01 8.97
CA ASN A 23 -2.28 0.42 9.15
C ASN A 23 -2.56 1.10 7.81
N ARG A 24 -3.86 1.17 7.46
CA ARG A 24 -4.33 1.84 6.23
C ARG A 24 -4.13 3.36 6.21
N GLN A 25 -3.79 3.96 7.35
CA GLN A 25 -3.52 5.40 7.48
C GLN A 25 -2.03 5.72 7.38
N ARG A 26 -1.17 4.69 7.28
CA ARG A 26 0.27 4.89 7.08
C ARG A 26 0.49 5.40 5.67
N ASP A 27 1.18 6.52 5.55
CA ASP A 27 1.63 7.06 4.26
C ASP A 27 3.03 6.53 3.92
N PRO A 28 3.16 5.48 3.10
CA PRO A 28 4.47 5.07 2.59
C PRO A 28 5.00 6.10 1.59
N GLY A 29 6.32 6.27 1.55
CA GLY A 29 6.93 7.05 0.48
C GLY A 29 6.59 6.49 -0.91
N LEU A 30 6.46 7.38 -1.90
CA LEU A 30 6.07 7.05 -3.28
C LEU A 30 6.86 5.87 -3.87
N GLY A 31 8.18 5.85 -3.70
CA GLY A 31 9.02 4.76 -4.21
C GLY A 31 8.75 3.39 -3.56
N THR A 32 8.26 3.35 -2.32
CA THR A 32 7.80 2.09 -1.70
C THR A 32 6.49 1.65 -2.33
N LEU A 33 5.60 2.59 -2.60
CA LEU A 33 4.32 2.31 -3.22
C LEU A 33 4.48 1.82 -4.66
N GLU A 34 5.34 2.47 -5.46
CA GLU A 34 5.68 2.06 -6.84
C GLU A 34 6.21 0.63 -6.88
N ARG A 35 7.10 0.24 -5.96
CA ARG A 35 7.67 -1.11 -5.91
C ARG A 35 6.61 -2.15 -5.55
N ILE A 36 5.69 -1.81 -4.65
CA ILE A 36 4.56 -2.66 -4.30
C ILE A 36 3.58 -2.81 -5.47
N ALA A 37 3.23 -1.72 -6.15
CA ALA A 37 2.35 -1.72 -7.33
C ALA A 37 2.93 -2.59 -8.46
N ASN A 38 4.22 -2.39 -8.77
CA ASN A 38 4.94 -3.19 -9.76
C ASN A 38 4.96 -4.69 -9.43
N ALA A 39 5.19 -5.04 -8.16
CA ALA A 39 5.19 -6.43 -7.71
C ALA A 39 3.79 -7.09 -7.74
N LEU A 40 2.74 -6.29 -7.58
CA LEU A 40 1.34 -6.70 -7.69
C LEU A 40 0.81 -6.69 -9.12
N GLN A 41 1.54 -6.07 -10.06
CA GLN A 41 1.11 -5.82 -11.43
C GLN A 41 -0.21 -5.04 -11.52
N VAL A 42 -0.33 -3.99 -10.71
CA VAL A 42 -1.46 -3.06 -10.70
C VAL A 42 -0.96 -1.63 -10.90
N GLU A 43 -1.85 -0.71 -11.27
CA GLU A 43 -1.50 0.70 -11.33
C GLU A 43 -1.33 1.26 -9.92
N ILE A 44 -0.45 2.25 -9.76
CA ILE A 44 -0.20 2.86 -8.45
C ILE A 44 -1.48 3.47 -7.85
N GLY A 45 -2.38 3.96 -8.71
CA GLY A 45 -3.69 4.49 -8.31
C GLY A 45 -4.62 3.44 -7.69
N ASP A 46 -4.44 2.16 -8.02
CA ASP A 46 -5.25 1.06 -7.46
C ASP A 46 -4.88 0.76 -6.00
N LEU A 47 -3.77 1.32 -5.49
CA LEU A 47 -3.34 1.19 -4.09
C LEU A 47 -3.97 2.23 -3.15
N TYR A 48 -4.68 3.21 -3.70
CA TYR A 48 -5.34 4.26 -2.93
C TYR A 48 -6.87 4.12 -3.01
N GLU A 49 -7.53 4.37 -1.88
CA GLU A 49 -8.99 4.49 -1.82
C GLU A 49 -9.33 5.93 -1.47
N VAL A 50 -10.05 6.62 -2.38
CA VAL A 50 -10.61 7.93 -2.08
C VAL A 50 -11.86 7.70 -1.24
N LEU A 51 -11.70 7.78 0.08
CA LEU A 51 -12.84 7.78 0.98
C LEU A 51 -13.62 9.08 0.75
N PRO A 52 -14.96 9.03 0.64
CA PRO A 52 -15.76 10.26 0.64
C PRO A 52 -15.46 11.01 1.93
N ASP A 53 -15.25 12.33 1.84
CA ASP A 53 -15.17 13.18 3.02
C ASP A 53 -16.45 12.93 3.83
N ASP A 54 -16.30 12.40 5.05
CA ASP A 54 -17.42 12.25 5.97
C ASP A 54 -18.14 13.59 6.02
N ALA A 55 -19.36 13.60 5.48
CA ALA A 55 -20.17 14.79 5.34
C ALA A 55 -20.10 15.55 6.67
N THR A 56 -19.50 16.74 6.61
CA THR A 56 -19.55 17.72 7.68
C THR A 56 -21.03 18.00 7.90
N ASN A 57 -21.66 17.25 8.80
CA ASN A 57 -23.03 17.45 9.22
C ASN A 57 -23.05 18.75 10.01
N ASN A 58 -23.38 19.81 9.28
CA ASN A 58 -23.58 21.19 9.72
C ASN A 58 -24.91 21.32 10.47
#